data_AF-A0A235B8D6-F1
#
_entry.id   AF-A0A235B8D6-F1
#
_cell.length_a   1.000
_cell.length_b   1.000
_cell.length_c   1.000
_cell.angle_alpha   90.00
_cell.angle_beta   90.00
_cell.angle_gamma   90.00
#
_symmetry.space_group_name_H-M   'P 1'
#
loop_
_entity.id
_entity.type
_entity.pdbx_description
1 polymer ?
#
loop_
_entity_poly.entity_id
_entity_poly.type
_entity_poly.pdbx_seq_one_letter_code
_entity_poly.pdbx_strand_id
1 'polypeptide(L)' 'MISYEPLFNTLEEKDAKLIDLLNANLFSSRTAAKFRKGESVQLSTIETLCKYLDAPIEKVVRIE' A
#
# COMPACT_ATOMS: atom_id res chain seq x y z
N MET A 1 -8.69 2.67 -13.67
CA MET A 1 -8.35 1.49 -12.85
C MET A 1 -7.45 1.93 -11.69
N ILE A 2 -7.56 1.33 -10.50
CA ILE A 2 -6.66 1.66 -9.37
C ILE A 2 -5.44 0.73 -9.46
N SER A 3 -4.25 1.31 -9.50
CA SER A 3 -2.99 0.57 -9.48
C SER A 3 -2.24 0.80 -8.17
N TYR A 4 -1.79 -0.30 -7.56
CA TYR A 4 -0.91 -0.32 -6.39
C TYR A 4 0.50 -0.78 -6.73
N GLU A 5 0.88 -0.81 -8.01
CA GLU A 5 2.28 -0.98 -8.41
C GLU A 5 3.23 0.00 -7.70
N PRO A 6 2.88 1.30 -7.52
CA PRO A 6 3.76 2.20 -6.78
C PRO A 6 4.04 1.74 -5.36
N LEU A 7 3.03 1.18 -4.65
CA LEU A 7 3.22 0.63 -3.30
C LEU A 7 4.23 -0.51 -3.32
N PHE A 8 4.13 -1.45 -4.27
CA PHE A 8 5.05 -2.58 -4.35
C PHE A 8 6.48 -2.11 -4.66
N ASN A 9 6.64 -1.16 -5.59
CA ASN A 9 7.94 -0.58 -5.89
C ASN A 9 8.54 0.15 -4.69
N THR A 10 7.73 0.91 -3.94
CA THR A 10 8.18 1.63 -2.74
C THR A 10 8.58 0.66 -1.62
N LEU A 11 7.92 -0.48 -1.52
CA LEU A 11 8.32 -1.54 -0.59
C LEU A 11 9.66 -2.16 -0.98
N GLU A 12 9.86 -2.46 -2.26
CA GLU A 12 11.15 -2.95 -2.78
C GLU A 12 12.29 -1.93 -2.56
N GLU A 13 12.05 -0.65 -2.84
CA GLU A 13 13.00 0.45 -2.58
C GLU A 13 13.42 0.54 -1.10
N LYS A 14 12.56 0.10 -0.17
CA LYS A 14 12.76 0.14 1.28
C LYS A 14 13.14 -1.21 1.89
N ASP A 15 13.46 -2.21 1.06
CA ASP A 15 13.74 -3.60 1.48
C ASP A 15 12.65 -4.17 2.41
N ALA A 16 11.39 -3.82 2.13
CA ALA A 16 10.22 -4.23 2.87
C ALA A 16 9.27 -5.06 1.99
N LYS A 17 8.40 -5.83 2.64
CA LYS A 17 7.37 -6.64 1.98
C LYS A 17 6.00 -6.25 2.50
N LEU A 18 4.97 -6.55 1.70
CA LEU A 18 3.58 -6.32 2.10
C LEU A 18 3.20 -7.08 3.40
N ILE A 19 3.88 -8.19 3.70
CA ILE A 19 3.69 -8.94 4.95
C ILE A 19 4.21 -8.19 6.17
N ASP A 20 5.24 -7.34 6.02
CA ASP A 20 5.76 -6.56 7.13
C ASP A 20 4.75 -5.49 7.55
N LEU A 21 4.03 -4.91 6.58
CA LEU A 21 2.93 -3.99 6.84
C LEU A 21 1.73 -4.68 7.53
N LEU A 22 1.48 -5.96 7.22
CA LEU A 22 0.48 -6.78 7.92
C LEU A 22 0.91 -7.06 9.37
N ASN A 23 2.18 -7.41 9.57
CA ASN A 23 2.74 -7.66 10.91
C ASN A 23 2.76 -6.39 11.76
N ALA A 24 2.94 -5.21 11.13
CA ALA A 24 2.81 -3.90 11.77
C ALA A 24 1.34 -3.46 11.99
N ASN A 25 0.36 -4.31 11.67
CA ASN A 25 -1.07 -4.09 11.86
C ASN A 25 -1.61 -2.82 11.19
N LEU A 26 -0.99 -2.40 10.07
CA LEU A 26 -1.40 -1.19 9.33
C LEU A 26 -2.70 -1.41 8.55
N PHE A 27 -3.00 -2.67 8.21
CA PHE A 27 -4.24 -3.07 7.55
C PHE A 27 -4.50 -4.57 7.73
N SER A 28 -5.70 -5.02 7.35
CA SER A 28 -6.09 -6.42 7.42
C SER A 28 -5.60 -7.26 6.24
N SER A 29 -5.53 -8.58 6.41
CA SER A 29 -5.24 -9.53 5.32
C SER A 29 -6.18 -9.39 4.12
N ARG A 30 -7.46 -9.05 4.36
CA ARG A 30 -8.43 -8.71 3.31
C ARG A 30 -7.97 -7.51 2.48
N THR A 31 -7.47 -6.46 3.13
CA THR A 31 -6.96 -5.26 2.45
C THR A 31 -5.69 -5.57 1.66
N ALA A 32 -4.82 -6.44 2.18
CA ALA A 32 -3.67 -6.95 1.43
C ALA A 32 -4.06 -7.67 0.13
N ALA A 33 -5.17 -8.41 0.14
CA ALA A 33 -5.70 -9.06 -1.06
C ALA A 33 -6.23 -8.03 -2.06
N LYS A 34 -6.86 -6.95 -1.58
CA LYS A 34 -7.35 -5.84 -2.43
C LYS A 34 -6.22 -5.14 -3.18
N PHE A 35 -5.10 -4.87 -2.50
CA PHE A 35 -3.93 -4.27 -3.15
C PHE A 35 -3.43 -5.10 -4.35
N ARG A 36 -3.37 -6.43 -4.21
CA ARG A 36 -2.95 -7.33 -5.29
C ARG A 36 -3.95 -7.40 -6.45
N LYS A 37 -5.22 -7.07 -6.22
CA LYS A 37 -6.30 -7.14 -7.21
C LYS A 37 -6.65 -5.78 -7.84
N GLY A 38 -6.00 -4.70 -7.42
CA GLY A 38 -6.36 -3.35 -7.86
C GLY A 38 -7.75 -2.89 -7.38
N GLU A 39 -8.24 -3.45 -6.27
CA GLU A 39 -9.55 -3.11 -5.71
C GLU A 39 -9.49 -1.82 -4.87
N SER A 40 -10.63 -1.13 -4.74
CA SER A 40 -10.71 0.07 -3.89
C SER A 40 -10.50 -0.26 -2.41
N VAL A 41 -9.63 0.53 -1.78
CA VAL A 41 -9.40 0.57 -0.34
C VAL A 41 -9.76 1.94 0.22
N GLN A 42 -9.92 2.03 1.53
CA GLN A 42 -10.21 3.31 2.17
C GLN A 42 -8.99 4.25 2.07
N LEU A 43 -9.26 5.53 1.83
CA LEU A 43 -8.21 6.55 1.76
C LEU A 43 -7.42 6.67 3.07
N SER A 44 -8.05 6.41 4.22
CA SER A 44 -7.39 6.34 5.52
C SER A 44 -6.30 5.25 5.59
N THR A 45 -6.49 4.12 4.90
CA THR A 45 -5.46 3.09 4.77
C THR A 45 -4.29 3.62 3.94
N ILE A 46 -4.56 4.30 2.83
CA ILE A 46 -3.52 4.90 1.99
C ILE A 46 -2.74 5.96 2.78
N GLU A 47 -3.43 6.82 3.52
CA GLU A 47 -2.82 7.83 4.40
C GLU A 47 -1.91 7.18 5.45
N THR A 48 -2.38 6.10 6.09
CA THR A 48 -1.59 5.34 7.07
C THR A 48 -0.31 4.80 6.44
N LEU A 49 -0.38 4.29 5.22
CA LEU A 49 0.78 3.81 4.48
C LEU A 49 1.74 4.94 4.08
N CYS A 50 1.22 6.08 3.63
CA CYS A 50 2.04 7.24 3.31
C CYS A 50 2.84 7.70 4.54
N LYS A 51 2.19 7.79 5.70
CA LYS A 51 2.82 8.17 6.98
C LYS A 51 3.85 7.13 7.44
N TYR A 52 3.52 5.85 7.36
CA TYR A 52 4.43 4.78 7.79
C TYR A 52 5.67 4.67 6.89
N LEU A 53 5.48 4.79 5.58
CA LEU A 53 6.55 4.68 4.59
C LEU A 53 7.33 5.99 4.44
N ASP A 54 6.88 7.09 5.05
CA ASP A 54 7.40 8.45 4.80
C ASP A 54 7.51 8.73 3.30
N ALA A 55 6.37 8.57 2.61
CA ALA A 55 6.29 8.64 1.16
C ALA A 55 5.01 9.37 0.70
N PRO A 56 5.07 10.10 -0.43
CA PRO A 56 3.90 10.77 -0.99
C PRO A 56 2.87 9.75 -1.54
N ILE A 57 1.64 10.19 -1.76
CA ILE A 57 0.54 9.29 -2.15
C ILE A 57 0.77 8.59 -3.49
N GLU A 58 1.48 9.24 -4.41
CA GLU A 58 1.83 8.71 -5.74
C GLU A 58 2.81 7.54 -5.66
N LYS A 59 3.54 7.40 -4.53
CA LYS A 59 4.37 6.24 -4.21
C LYS A 59 3.55 5.09 -3.61
N VAL A 60 2.27 5.27 -3.35
CA VAL A 60 1.38 4.23 -2.81
C VAL A 60 0.31 3.81 -3.83
N VAL A 61 -0.29 4.75 -4.55
CA VAL A 61 -1.40 4.48 -5.46
C VAL A 61 -1.37 5.41 -6.67
N ARG A 62 -1.79 4.89 -7.83
CA ARG A 62 -2.00 5.64 -9.07
C ARG A 62 -3.37 5.29 -9.65
N ILE A 63 -3.98 6.27 -10.32
CA ILE A 63 -5.20 6.09 -11.09
C ILE A 63 -4.84 6.04 -12.58
N GLU A 64 -5.36 5.04 -13.29
CA GLU A 64 -5.22 4.83 -14.74
C GLU A 64 -6.55 5.00 -15.48
#